data_AF-G8FGF8-F1
#
_entry.id   AF-G8FGF8-F1
#
_cell.length_a   1.000
_cell.length_b   1.000
_cell.length_c   1.000
_cell.angle_alpha   90.00
_cell.angle_beta   90.00
_cell.angle_gamma   90.00
#
_symmetry.space_group_name_H-M   'P 1'
#
loop_
_entity.id
_entity.type
_entity.pdbx_description
1 polymer ?
#
loop_
_entity_poly.entity_id
_entity_poly.type
_entity_poly.pdbx_seq_one_letter_code
_entity_poly.pdbx_strand_id
1 'polypeptide(L)'
;FIGKKAAYALSQNLKVIACIGEKLEEREAGKTFEVCFQQMQAFADSITSWENVVIAYEPVWAIGTGKVATPEQAQEVHVAVRDWLKKNISAEVASSTRIIYGGSVNGSNCSELAKQEDIDGFLVGGASLKGPEFATIVNSVTSKKVAV
;
A
#
# COMPACT_ATOMS: atom_id res chain seq x y z
N PHE A 1 13.30 -7.39 -11.97
CA PHE A 1 13.68 -8.43 -10.99
C PHE A 1 12.55 -8.72 -10.00
N ILE A 2 12.02 -7.71 -9.30
CA ILE A 2 10.97 -7.90 -8.29
C ILE A 2 9.66 -8.48 -8.89
N GLY A 3 9.18 -7.97 -10.02
CA GLY A 3 8.01 -8.56 -10.72
C GLY A 3 8.18 -10.06 -11.02
N LYS A 4 9.36 -10.49 -11.46
CA LYS A 4 9.68 -11.91 -11.68
C LYS A 4 9.64 -12.75 -10.39
N LYS A 5 10.08 -12.19 -9.26
CA LYS A 5 9.95 -12.86 -7.95
C LYS A 5 8.49 -13.04 -7.56
N ALA A 6 7.66 -12.01 -7.74
CA ALA A 6 6.23 -12.08 -7.45
C ALA A 6 5.54 -13.14 -8.33
N ALA A 7 5.81 -13.13 -9.63
CA ALA A 7 5.28 -14.11 -10.56
C ALA A 7 5.67 -15.55 -10.19
N TYR A 8 6.94 -15.78 -9.82
CA TYR A 8 7.39 -17.09 -9.37
C TYR A 8 6.75 -17.50 -8.04
N ALA A 9 6.67 -16.60 -7.06
CA ALA A 9 6.01 -16.90 -5.78
C ALA A 9 4.54 -17.30 -5.97
N LEU A 10 3.80 -16.57 -6.81
CA LEU A 10 2.42 -16.88 -7.16
C LEU A 10 2.29 -18.23 -7.88
N SER A 11 3.21 -18.57 -8.80
CA SER A 11 3.21 -19.87 -9.47
C SER A 11 3.47 -21.05 -8.52
N GLN A 12 4.09 -20.77 -7.37
CA GLN A 12 4.29 -21.73 -6.27
C GLN A 12 3.21 -21.63 -5.19
N ASN A 13 2.04 -21.04 -5.50
CA ASN A 13 0.89 -20.88 -4.61
C ASN A 13 1.13 -20.02 -3.36
N LEU A 14 2.18 -19.18 -3.35
CA LEU A 14 2.33 -18.17 -2.30
C LEU A 14 1.45 -16.96 -2.60
N LYS A 15 0.99 -16.30 -1.54
CA LYS A 15 0.38 -14.97 -1.61
C LYS A 15 1.48 -13.91 -1.53
N VAL A 16 1.32 -12.82 -2.26
CA VAL A 16 2.36 -11.78 -2.39
C VAL A 16 1.84 -10.44 -1.86
N ILE A 17 2.59 -9.84 -0.94
CA ILE A 17 2.50 -8.41 -0.65
C ILE A 17 3.55 -7.71 -1.52
N ALA A 18 3.09 -6.99 -2.53
CA ALA A 18 3.91 -6.29 -3.51
C ALA A 18 4.08 -4.82 -3.10
N CYS A 19 5.28 -4.45 -2.68
CA CYS A 19 5.58 -3.10 -2.22
C CYS A 19 5.95 -2.16 -3.37
N ILE A 20 5.46 -0.93 -3.29
CA ILE A 20 5.80 0.20 -4.16
C ILE A 20 6.01 1.47 -3.33
N GLY A 21 6.68 2.47 -3.87
CA GLY A 21 6.95 3.72 -3.16
C GLY A 21 8.05 4.55 -3.81
N GLU A 22 7.99 5.86 -3.59
CA GLU A 22 8.95 6.83 -4.05
C GLU A 22 9.85 7.36 -2.93
N LYS A 23 11.07 7.73 -3.29
CA LYS A 23 12.05 8.40 -2.43
C LYS A 23 11.75 9.89 -2.28
N LEU A 24 12.44 10.52 -1.33
CA LEU A 24 12.27 11.94 -1.05
C LEU A 24 12.58 12.82 -2.27
N GLU A 25 13.70 12.57 -2.97
CA GLU A 25 14.07 13.39 -4.13
C GLU A 25 13.06 13.23 -5.28
N GLU A 26 12.48 12.05 -5.42
CA GLU A 26 11.47 11.75 -6.44
C GLU A 26 10.15 12.48 -6.13
N ARG A 27 9.71 12.50 -4.86
CA ARG A 27 8.55 13.26 -4.42
C ARG A 27 8.74 14.76 -4.59
N GLU A 28 9.88 15.29 -4.15
CA GLU A 28 10.19 16.73 -4.27
C GLU A 28 10.31 17.19 -5.73
N ALA A 29 10.65 16.27 -6.65
CA ALA A 29 10.62 16.50 -8.09
C ALA A 29 9.24 16.29 -8.75
N GLY A 30 8.18 16.00 -7.98
CA GLY A 30 6.83 15.77 -8.50
C GLY A 30 6.66 14.44 -9.23
N LYS A 31 7.49 13.43 -8.94
CA LYS A 31 7.54 12.14 -9.66
C LYS A 31 6.89 10.98 -8.91
N THR A 32 6.16 11.22 -7.82
CA THR A 32 5.51 10.15 -7.02
C THR A 32 4.75 9.15 -7.89
N PHE A 33 3.84 9.63 -8.74
CA PHE A 33 3.03 8.75 -9.58
C PHE A 33 3.83 8.09 -10.71
N GLU A 34 4.80 8.80 -11.31
CA GLU A 34 5.68 8.23 -12.33
C GLU A 34 6.41 7.00 -11.77
N VAL A 35 7.04 7.14 -10.61
CA VAL A 35 7.80 6.07 -9.95
C VAL A 35 6.88 4.93 -9.54
N CYS A 36 5.77 5.22 -8.84
CA CYS A 36 4.83 4.20 -8.40
C CYS A 36 4.24 3.42 -9.58
N PHE A 37 3.86 4.09 -10.68
CA PHE A 37 3.27 3.43 -11.83
C PHE A 37 4.29 2.62 -12.64
N GLN A 38 5.55 3.05 -12.72
CA GLN A 38 6.62 2.22 -13.28
C GLN A 38 6.82 0.93 -12.47
N GLN A 39 6.77 1.01 -11.15
CA GLN A 39 6.88 -0.16 -10.27
C GLN A 39 5.65 -1.09 -10.41
N MET A 40 4.44 -0.52 -10.48
CA MET A 40 3.20 -1.28 -10.75
C MET A 40 3.24 -1.98 -12.12
N GLN A 41 3.71 -1.29 -13.16
CA GLN A 41 3.88 -1.88 -14.49
C GLN A 41 4.83 -3.07 -14.45
N ALA A 42 5.95 -2.97 -13.73
CA ALA A 42 6.90 -4.08 -13.60
C ALA A 42 6.28 -5.33 -12.94
N PHE A 43 5.29 -5.17 -12.05
CA PHE A 43 4.49 -6.28 -11.54
C PHE A 43 3.51 -6.80 -12.59
N ALA A 44 2.74 -5.91 -13.22
CA ALA A 44 1.75 -6.27 -14.24
C ALA A 44 2.35 -7.03 -15.43
N ASP A 45 3.56 -6.66 -15.86
CA ASP A 45 4.27 -7.33 -16.96
C ASP A 45 4.68 -8.78 -16.62
N SER A 46 4.73 -9.14 -15.34
CA SER A 46 5.19 -10.45 -14.88
C SER A 46 4.07 -11.32 -14.31
N ILE A 47 3.05 -10.72 -13.69
CA ILE A 47 2.00 -11.41 -12.96
C ILE A 47 0.80 -11.67 -13.88
N THR A 48 0.29 -12.90 -13.88
CA THR A 48 -0.87 -13.30 -14.70
C THR A 48 -2.20 -13.23 -13.94
N SER A 49 -2.20 -13.26 -12.61
CA SER A 49 -3.40 -13.15 -11.77
C SER A 49 -3.14 -12.31 -10.51
N TRP A 50 -4.10 -11.46 -10.18
CA TRP A 50 -4.04 -10.52 -9.05
C TRP A 50 -4.77 -11.01 -7.80
N GLU A 51 -5.48 -12.15 -7.87
CA GLU A 51 -6.31 -12.68 -6.77
C GLU A 51 -5.53 -12.86 -5.45
N ASN A 52 -4.26 -13.26 -5.54
CA ASN A 52 -3.39 -13.52 -4.40
C ASN A 52 -2.36 -12.40 -4.17
N VAL A 53 -2.63 -11.19 -4.66
CA VAL A 53 -1.77 -10.01 -4.54
C VAL A 53 -2.41 -8.98 -3.61
N VAL A 54 -1.58 -8.40 -2.75
CA VAL A 54 -1.87 -7.17 -1.99
C VAL A 54 -0.83 -6.14 -2.39
N ILE A 55 -1.24 -4.90 -2.65
CA ILE A 55 -0.29 -3.81 -2.88
C ILE A 55 -0.01 -3.10 -1.56
N ALA A 56 1.26 -2.87 -1.24
CA ALA A 56 1.67 -2.04 -0.11
C ALA A 56 2.34 -0.77 -0.61
N TYR A 57 1.75 0.40 -0.32
CA TYR A 57 2.39 1.68 -0.62
C TYR A 57 3.26 2.14 0.56
N GLU A 58 4.55 2.29 0.31
CA GLU A 58 5.54 2.78 1.26
C GLU A 58 5.95 4.21 0.87
N PRO A 59 5.54 5.26 1.61
CA PRO A 59 6.07 6.60 1.41
C PRO A 59 7.53 6.66 1.91
N VAL A 60 8.48 6.13 1.14
CA VAL A 60 9.90 6.01 1.55
C VAL A 60 10.48 7.36 1.94
N TRP A 61 10.01 8.43 1.29
CA TRP A 61 10.31 9.82 1.64
C TRP A 61 9.99 10.23 3.09
N ALA A 62 9.07 9.52 3.78
CA ALA A 62 8.67 9.75 5.17
C ALA A 62 9.19 8.69 6.15
N ILE A 63 9.97 7.71 5.67
CA ILE A 63 10.53 6.64 6.52
C ILE A 63 11.93 7.05 6.98
N GLY A 64 12.08 7.35 8.28
CA GLY A 64 13.38 7.68 8.89
C GLY A 64 13.94 9.06 8.50
N THR A 65 13.17 9.90 7.81
CA THR A 65 13.58 11.24 7.36
C THR A 65 13.16 12.38 8.29
N GLY A 66 12.39 12.08 9.35
CA GLY A 66 11.76 13.08 10.20
C GLY A 66 10.53 13.77 9.59
N LYS A 67 10.24 13.52 8.30
CA LYS A 67 8.96 13.91 7.67
C LYS A 67 7.90 12.86 7.98
N VAL A 68 6.64 13.31 8.11
CA VAL A 68 5.49 12.43 8.38
C VAL A 68 4.49 12.61 7.24
N ALA A 69 4.09 11.49 6.62
CA ALA A 69 3.01 11.50 5.64
C ALA A 69 1.66 11.63 6.34
N THR A 70 0.83 12.58 5.91
CA THR A 70 -0.53 12.73 6.44
C THR A 70 -1.47 11.66 5.88
N PRO A 71 -2.61 11.38 6.52
CA PRO A 71 -3.62 10.46 5.98
C PRO A 71 -4.09 10.84 4.58
N GLU A 72 -4.22 12.13 4.29
CA GLU A 72 -4.64 12.64 2.98
C GLU A 72 -3.59 12.37 1.90
N GLN A 73 -2.30 12.52 2.23
CA GLN A 73 -1.20 12.18 1.32
C GLN A 73 -1.10 10.68 1.05
N ALA A 74 -1.44 9.85 2.05
CA ALA A 74 -1.56 8.42 1.85
C ALA A 74 -2.75 8.08 0.94
N GLN A 75 -3.92 8.67 1.22
CA GLN A 75 -5.13 8.50 0.41
C GLN A 75 -4.92 8.92 -1.05
N GLU A 76 -4.24 10.04 -1.30
CA GLU A 76 -3.92 10.54 -2.64
C GLU A 76 -3.18 9.49 -3.49
N VAL A 77 -2.21 8.79 -2.91
CA VAL A 77 -1.48 7.76 -3.65
C VAL A 77 -2.31 6.48 -3.80
N HIS A 78 -3.06 6.10 -2.76
CA HIS A 78 -3.90 4.91 -2.81
C HIS A 78 -4.99 4.99 -3.88
N VAL A 79 -5.70 6.12 -3.99
CA VAL A 79 -6.71 6.33 -5.04
C VAL A 79 -6.08 6.28 -6.43
N ALA A 80 -4.91 6.91 -6.61
CA ALA A 80 -4.18 6.90 -7.87
C ALA A 80 -3.71 5.49 -8.28
N VAL A 81 -3.28 4.66 -7.31
CA VAL A 81 -2.93 3.25 -7.54
C VAL A 81 -4.18 2.44 -7.90
N ARG A 82 -5.32 2.68 -7.24
CA ARG A 82 -6.58 2.00 -7.58
C ARG A 82 -7.05 2.35 -8.99
N ASP A 83 -6.98 3.63 -9.36
CA ASP A 83 -7.29 4.09 -10.72
C ASP A 83 -6.34 3.50 -11.76
N TRP A 84 -5.05 3.36 -11.41
CA TRP A 84 -4.09 2.68 -12.27
C TRP A 84 -4.47 1.21 -12.50
N LEU A 85 -4.85 0.47 -11.45
CA LEU A 85 -5.32 -0.92 -11.58
C LEU A 85 -6.57 -1.00 -12.47
N LYS A 86 -7.51 -0.07 -12.27
CA LYS A 86 -8.77 -0.04 -13.02
C LYS A 86 -8.54 0.18 -14.51
N LYS A 87 -7.61 1.07 -14.85
CA LYS A 87 -7.28 1.43 -16.23
C LYS A 87 -6.42 0.39 -16.94
N ASN A 88 -5.43 -0.19 -16.24
CA ASN A 88 -4.41 -1.00 -16.88
C ASN A 88 -4.62 -2.51 -16.72
N ILE A 89 -5.44 -2.95 -15.75
CA ILE A 89 -5.72 -4.36 -15.50
C ILE A 89 -7.21 -4.64 -15.72
N SER A 90 -8.07 -4.23 -14.79
CA SER A 90 -9.54 -4.29 -14.93
C SER A 90 -10.21 -3.61 -13.74
N ALA A 91 -11.50 -3.24 -13.89
CA ALA A 91 -12.31 -2.73 -12.79
C ALA A 91 -12.50 -3.75 -11.66
N GLU A 92 -12.58 -5.04 -11.99
CA GLU A 92 -12.70 -6.13 -11.02
C GLU A 92 -11.42 -6.30 -10.18
N VAL A 93 -10.25 -6.25 -10.81
CA VAL A 93 -8.97 -6.30 -10.09
C VAL A 93 -8.83 -5.06 -9.20
N ALA A 94 -9.19 -3.88 -9.69
CA ALA A 94 -9.08 -2.64 -8.92
C ALA A 94 -9.97 -2.62 -7.68
N SER A 95 -11.17 -3.19 -7.74
CA SER A 95 -12.10 -3.22 -6.61
C SER A 95 -11.78 -4.32 -5.60
N SER A 96 -11.21 -5.45 -6.05
CA SER A 96 -10.89 -6.60 -5.19
C SER A 96 -9.47 -6.56 -4.59
N THR A 97 -8.53 -5.86 -5.23
CA THR A 97 -7.16 -5.74 -4.73
C THR A 97 -7.12 -4.84 -3.51
N ARG A 98 -6.58 -5.37 -2.42
CA ARG A 98 -6.30 -4.58 -1.22
C ARG A 98 -5.07 -3.72 -1.44
N ILE A 99 -5.19 -2.43 -1.15
CA ILE A 99 -4.08 -1.47 -1.15
C ILE A 99 -3.84 -1.02 0.30
N ILE A 100 -2.77 -1.53 0.89
CA ILE A 100 -2.42 -1.29 2.30
C ILE A 100 -1.33 -0.22 2.42
N TYR A 101 -1.40 0.55 3.51
CA TYR A 101 -0.43 1.60 3.78
C TYR A 101 0.76 1.05 4.57
N GLY A 102 1.97 1.21 4.03
CA GLY A 102 3.23 0.72 4.58
C GLY A 102 4.13 1.81 5.19
N GLY A 103 3.61 3.02 5.39
CA GLY A 103 4.33 4.08 6.10
C GLY A 103 4.38 3.87 7.61
N SER A 104 4.70 4.93 8.36
CA SER A 104 4.75 4.88 9.83
C SER A 104 3.34 4.74 10.43
N VAL A 105 2.95 3.50 10.73
CA VAL A 105 1.69 3.16 11.42
C VAL A 105 1.97 2.78 12.86
N ASN A 106 1.20 3.36 13.79
CA ASN A 106 1.29 3.12 15.22
C ASN A 106 -0.10 3.22 15.87
N GLY A 107 -0.20 2.91 17.17
CA GLY A 107 -1.49 2.91 17.87
C GLY A 107 -2.19 4.27 17.94
N SER A 108 -1.48 5.38 17.72
CA SER A 108 -2.05 6.73 17.79
C SER A 108 -2.65 7.21 16.47
N ASN A 109 -2.20 6.69 15.32
CA ASN A 109 -2.63 7.16 13.99
C ASN A 109 -3.42 6.13 13.17
N CYS A 110 -3.42 4.86 13.56
CA CYS A 110 -4.04 3.78 12.78
C CYS A 110 -5.55 3.96 12.57
N SER A 111 -6.24 4.59 13.51
CA SER A 111 -7.70 4.83 13.41
C SER A 111 -8.05 5.95 12.42
N GLU A 112 -7.18 6.94 12.26
CA GLU A 112 -7.38 8.02 11.30
C GLU A 112 -7.05 7.57 9.88
N LEU A 113 -5.93 6.85 9.72
CA LEU A 113 -5.56 6.23 8.44
C LEU A 113 -6.62 5.22 7.97
N ALA A 114 -7.19 4.42 8.88
CA ALA A 114 -8.21 3.43 8.53
C ALA A 114 -9.54 4.04 8.03
N LYS A 115 -9.78 5.34 8.24
CA LYS A 115 -10.98 6.03 7.73
C LYS A 115 -10.85 6.46 6.27
N GLN A 116 -9.63 6.47 5.72
CA GLN A 116 -9.40 6.83 4.33
C GLN A 116 -10.00 5.76 3.41
N GLU A 117 -10.70 6.20 2.38
CA GLU A 117 -11.53 5.35 1.52
C GLU A 117 -10.73 4.19 0.91
N ASP A 118 -9.57 4.51 0.33
CA ASP A 118 -8.74 3.57 -0.43
C ASP A 118 -7.62 2.92 0.39
N ILE A 119 -7.54 3.19 1.70
CA ILE A 119 -6.60 2.50 2.61
C ILE A 119 -7.26 1.23 3.15
N ASP A 120 -6.84 0.07 2.66
CA ASP A 120 -7.47 -1.22 2.97
C ASP A 120 -6.83 -1.98 4.14
N GLY A 121 -5.85 -1.37 4.80
CA GLY A 121 -5.11 -1.95 5.92
C GLY A 121 -3.68 -1.44 5.98
N PHE A 122 -2.82 -2.17 6.70
CA PHE A 122 -1.46 -1.72 7.00
C PHE A 122 -0.41 -2.81 6.82
N LEU A 123 0.78 -2.42 6.35
CA LEU A 123 2.01 -3.18 6.50
C LEU A 123 2.83 -2.54 7.62
N VAL A 124 2.73 -3.08 8.83
CA VAL A 124 3.23 -2.42 10.04
C VAL A 124 4.69 -2.78 10.31
N GLY A 125 5.54 -1.76 10.42
CA GLY A 125 6.95 -1.89 10.83
C GLY A 125 7.12 -2.04 12.35
N GLY A 126 7.82 -1.10 12.99
CA GLY A 126 8.25 -1.23 14.39
C GLY A 126 7.14 -1.46 15.43
N ALA A 127 5.92 -0.93 15.21
CA ALA A 127 4.80 -1.15 16.11
C ALA A 127 4.32 -2.62 16.14
N SER A 128 4.64 -3.43 15.11
CA SER A 128 4.31 -4.86 15.07
C SER A 128 5.03 -5.68 16.14
N LEU A 129 6.17 -5.20 16.64
CA LEU A 129 6.97 -5.87 17.67
C LEU A 129 6.40 -5.67 19.09
N LYS A 130 5.34 -4.88 19.23
CA LYS A 130 4.70 -4.56 20.50
C LYS A 130 3.28 -5.12 20.49
N GLY A 131 3.11 -6.34 21.00
CA GLY A 131 1.85 -7.10 20.92
C GLY A 131 0.57 -6.29 21.19
N PRO A 132 0.45 -5.58 22.32
CA PRO A 132 -0.73 -4.76 22.61
C PRO A 132 -0.96 -3.62 21.60
N GLU A 133 0.10 -2.93 21.17
CA GLU A 133 -0.01 -1.85 20.19
C GLU A 133 -0.38 -2.40 18.80
N PHE A 134 0.21 -3.52 18.38
CA PHE A 134 -0.13 -4.17 17.13
C PHE A 134 -1.59 -4.66 17.11
N ALA A 135 -2.08 -5.21 18.23
CA ALA A 135 -3.48 -5.59 18.37
C ALA A 135 -4.42 -4.38 18.23
N THR A 136 -4.06 -3.22 18.79
CA THR A 136 -4.81 -1.97 18.57
C THR A 136 -4.86 -1.60 17.08
N ILE A 137 -3.73 -1.70 16.36
CA ILE A 137 -3.68 -1.41 14.92
C ILE A 137 -4.56 -2.38 14.12
N VAL A 138 -4.51 -3.68 14.43
CA VAL A 138 -5.40 -4.69 13.80
C VAL A 138 -6.87 -4.35 14.04
N ASN A 139 -7.22 -3.93 15.26
CA ASN A 139 -8.60 -3.60 15.64
C ASN A 139 -9.10 -2.26 15.09
N SER A 140 -8.24 -1.43 14.47
CA SER A 140 -8.66 -0.16 13.88
C SER A 140 -9.57 -0.33 12.67
N VAL A 141 -9.74 -1.56 12.15
CA VAL A 141 -10.80 -1.93 11.19
C VAL A 141 -12.21 -1.49 11.65
N THR A 142 -12.44 -1.39 12.96
CA THR A 142 -13.69 -0.86 13.51
C THR A 142 -13.92 0.61 13.15
N SER A 143 -12.84 1.40 13.00
CA SER A 143 -12.91 2.80 12.58
C SER A 143 -13.32 2.96 11.12
N LYS A 144 -12.92 2.02 10.23
CA LYS A 144 -13.32 2.03 8.81
C LYS A 144 -14.84 1.80 8.66
N LYS A 145 -15.43 0.94 9.48
CA LYS A 145 -16.88 0.63 9.45
C LYS A 145 -17.77 1.77 9.95
N VAL A 146 -17.25 2.68 10.77
CA VAL A 146 -18.00 3.81 11.33
C VAL A 146 -18.00 5.03 10.38
N ALA A 147 -17.09 5.07 9.41
CA ALA A 147 -16.96 6.15 8.45
C ALA A 147 -17.89 6.04 7.22
N VAL A 148 -18.74 5.01 7.19
CA VAL A 148 -19.69 4.70 6.08
C VAL A 148 -21.08 5.25 6.40
#